data_AF-A0A954WPK6-F1
#
_entry.id   AF-A0A954WPK6-F1
#
_cell.length_a   1.000
_cell.length_b   1.000
_cell.length_c   1.000
_cell.angle_alpha   90.00
_cell.angle_beta   90.00
_cell.angle_gamma   90.00
#
_symmetry.space_group_name_H-M   'P 1'
#
loop_
_entity.id
_entity.type
_entity.pdbx_description
1 polymer ?
#
loop_
_entity_poly.entity_id
_entity_poly.type
_entity_poly.pdbx_seq_one_letter_code
_entity_poly.pdbx_strand_id
1 'polypeptide(L)'
;MLAFIHMPKAAGTTLSNILRRNFGRRHFDTRFFSNRPVFMADDFRRVRWLYPSLVSIAGHGVTGTSDLAEVVPNIRYFTFLRDPLARLLSQYQFNWNCMPDSERSTWKPDEYFEQVILTKFNNVQSRMLAGDDGADAAIEFLQSNSVFVGMTESYNESLVRFRDWTGIEDFDIRYRSVNRTSDISNDLRDAMKWRIANDHKLADRVALANRDDIRLYDFACEMYAEQRRAYGHRLSGDVANFLDSQADNMALQDEQLSSQLYRNLVYKPLRKWIFKNAA
;
A
#
# COMPACT_ATOMS: atom_id res chain seq x y z
N MET A 1 17.99 1.41 -2.84
CA MET A 1 16.87 0.54 -3.32
C MET A 1 15.55 1.14 -2.84
N LEU A 2 14.45 1.03 -3.61
CA LEU A 2 13.12 1.47 -3.16
C LEU A 2 12.36 0.32 -2.50
N ALA A 3 11.80 0.54 -1.31
CA ALA A 3 11.02 -0.44 -0.57
C ALA A 3 9.61 0.10 -0.26
N PHE A 4 8.60 -0.48 -0.92
CA PHE A 4 7.22 -0.06 -0.75
C PHE A 4 6.53 -0.88 0.34
N ILE A 5 6.24 -0.23 1.48
CA ILE A 5 5.36 -0.77 2.52
C ILE A 5 3.92 -0.63 2.01
N HIS A 6 3.42 -1.70 1.41
CA HIS A 6 2.11 -1.68 0.75
C HIS A 6 1.00 -1.80 1.79
N MET A 7 0.36 -0.69 2.14
CA MET A 7 -0.82 -0.69 3.00
C MET A 7 -2.07 -1.22 2.27
N PRO A 8 -2.80 -2.20 2.83
CA PRO A 8 -4.08 -2.65 2.29
C PRO A 8 -5.04 -1.49 2.12
N LYS A 9 -5.62 -1.39 0.91
CA LYS A 9 -6.67 -0.41 0.57
C LYS A 9 -6.24 1.07 0.63
N ALA A 10 -4.94 1.35 0.58
CA ALA A 10 -4.37 2.69 0.40
C ALA A 10 -3.65 2.82 -0.96
N ALA A 11 -4.40 2.59 -2.05
CA ALA A 11 -3.93 2.70 -3.44
C ALA A 11 -2.73 1.82 -3.87
N GLY A 12 -2.31 0.84 -3.05
CA GLY A 12 -1.06 0.13 -3.31
C GLY A 12 -1.03 -0.80 -4.53
N THR A 13 -2.17 -1.25 -5.08
CA THR A 13 -2.20 -1.95 -6.38
C THR A 13 -1.70 -1.04 -7.50
N THR A 14 -2.14 0.21 -7.52
CA THR A 14 -1.74 1.20 -8.52
C THR A 14 -0.24 1.47 -8.44
N LEU A 15 0.27 1.73 -7.23
CA LEU A 15 1.71 1.92 -7.00
C LEU A 15 2.53 0.68 -7.38
N SER A 16 2.07 -0.51 -7.03
CA SER A 16 2.75 -1.75 -7.43
C SER A 16 2.87 -1.86 -8.96
N ASN A 17 1.83 -1.46 -9.70
CA ASN A 17 1.87 -1.44 -11.16
C ASN A 17 2.83 -0.37 -11.71
N ILE A 18 2.86 0.81 -11.10
CA ILE A 18 3.84 1.87 -11.44
C ILE A 18 5.27 1.33 -11.27
N LEU A 19 5.58 0.67 -10.15
CA LEU A 19 6.91 0.08 -9.90
C LEU A 19 7.24 -1.02 -10.92
N ARG A 20 6.30 -1.93 -11.20
CA ARG A 20 6.48 -2.99 -12.20
C ARG A 20 6.75 -2.44 -13.59
N ARG A 21 6.08 -1.36 -13.99
CA ARG A 21 6.31 -0.74 -15.31
C ARG A 21 7.69 -0.08 -15.40
N ASN A 22 8.06 0.70 -14.39
CA ASN A 22 9.33 1.43 -14.37
C ASN A 22 10.55 0.50 -14.25
N PHE A 23 10.44 -0.57 -13.47
CA PHE A 23 11.59 -1.41 -13.13
C PHE A 23 11.59 -2.78 -13.80
N GLY A 24 10.44 -3.28 -14.26
CA GLY A 24 10.32 -4.59 -14.91
C GLY A 24 10.97 -5.70 -14.11
N ARG A 25 11.91 -6.42 -14.72
CA ARG A 25 12.71 -7.50 -14.09
C ARG A 25 13.60 -7.03 -12.93
N ARG A 26 13.69 -5.73 -12.65
CA ARG A 26 14.39 -5.16 -11.50
C ARG A 26 13.46 -4.85 -10.32
N HIS A 27 12.21 -5.30 -10.38
CA HIS A 27 11.24 -5.19 -9.29
C HIS A 27 10.76 -6.56 -8.83
N PHE A 28 10.57 -6.69 -7.51
CA PHE A 28 10.07 -7.90 -6.88
C PHE A 28 8.86 -7.62 -6.00
N ASP A 29 7.87 -8.50 -6.08
CA ASP A 29 6.64 -8.39 -5.30
C ASP A 29 6.61 -9.46 -4.20
N THR A 30 6.64 -9.01 -2.94
CA THR A 30 6.66 -9.88 -1.78
C THR A 30 5.31 -10.56 -1.53
N ARG A 31 4.22 -10.18 -2.22
CA ARG A 31 2.93 -10.90 -2.14
C ARG A 31 3.01 -12.38 -2.56
N PHE A 32 4.05 -12.75 -3.29
CA PHE A 32 4.29 -14.15 -3.65
C PHE A 32 5.00 -14.94 -2.53
N PHE A 33 5.33 -14.30 -1.43
CA PHE A 33 5.83 -14.91 -0.20
C PHE A 33 4.63 -15.38 0.64
N SER A 34 4.40 -16.69 0.73
CA SER A 34 3.16 -17.24 1.32
C SER A 34 3.28 -17.76 2.74
N ASN A 35 4.49 -17.81 3.32
CA ASN A 35 4.71 -18.56 4.56
C ASN A 35 5.20 -17.72 5.76
N ARG A 36 5.56 -16.44 5.57
CA ARG A 36 5.90 -15.54 6.69
C ARG A 36 5.24 -14.17 6.51
N PRO A 37 4.83 -13.52 7.62
CA PRO A 37 4.16 -12.23 7.57
C PRO A 37 5.09 -11.08 7.18
N VAL A 38 6.40 -11.21 7.40
CA VAL A 38 7.41 -10.19 7.13
C VAL A 38 8.53 -10.76 6.26
N PHE A 39 8.97 -9.95 5.30
CA PHE A 39 10.06 -10.24 4.36
C PHE A 39 11.38 -9.80 4.97
N MET A 40 12.28 -10.73 5.26
CA MET A 40 13.52 -10.49 6.00
C MET A 40 14.77 -10.51 5.11
N ALA A 41 15.94 -10.23 5.68
CA ALA A 41 17.24 -10.19 5.04
C ALA A 41 17.59 -11.53 4.36
N ASP A 42 17.27 -12.65 4.98
CA ASP A 42 17.46 -13.98 4.39
C ASP A 42 16.59 -14.20 3.15
N ASP A 43 15.35 -13.69 3.18
CA ASP A 43 14.47 -13.76 2.02
C ASP A 43 15.00 -12.87 0.90
N PHE A 44 15.50 -11.69 1.24
CA PHE A 44 16.18 -10.81 0.30
C PHE A 44 17.39 -11.48 -0.36
N ARG A 45 18.28 -12.13 0.41
CA ARG A 45 19.46 -12.84 -0.13
C ARG A 45 19.04 -13.91 -1.16
N ARG A 46 17.98 -14.67 -0.88
CA ARG A 46 17.43 -15.67 -1.82
C ARG A 46 16.83 -15.04 -3.07
N VAL A 47 16.04 -13.98 -2.91
CA VAL A 47 15.45 -13.25 -4.04
C VAL A 47 16.52 -12.60 -4.90
N ARG A 48 17.57 -12.04 -4.29
CA ARG A 48 18.69 -11.39 -4.97
C ARG A 48 19.43 -12.34 -5.91
N TRP A 49 19.50 -13.63 -5.58
CA TRP A 49 20.08 -14.64 -6.47
C TRP A 49 19.29 -14.79 -7.78
N LEU A 50 17.95 -14.77 -7.72
CA LEU A 50 17.11 -14.78 -8.92
C LEU A 50 17.04 -13.42 -9.63
N TYR A 51 17.04 -12.34 -8.84
CA TYR A 51 16.90 -10.96 -9.30
C TYR A 51 18.22 -10.19 -9.04
N PRO A 52 19.32 -10.50 -9.78
CA PRO A 52 20.64 -9.94 -9.50
C PRO A 52 20.75 -8.44 -9.77
N SER A 53 19.75 -7.84 -10.44
CA SER A 53 19.65 -6.40 -10.70
C SER A 53 18.44 -5.75 -10.03
N LEU A 54 17.90 -6.37 -8.97
CA LEU A 54 16.82 -5.83 -8.15
C LEU A 54 17.12 -4.40 -7.65
N VAL A 55 16.18 -3.48 -7.86
CA VAL A 55 16.22 -2.07 -7.41
C VAL A 55 14.98 -1.64 -6.64
N SER A 56 13.91 -2.44 -6.68
CA SER A 56 12.64 -2.15 -6.01
C SER A 56 11.98 -3.41 -5.46
N ILE A 57 11.42 -3.32 -4.25
CA ILE A 57 10.58 -4.35 -3.64
C ILE A 57 9.25 -3.72 -3.20
N ALA A 58 8.16 -4.50 -3.26
CA ALA A 58 6.85 -4.07 -2.78
C ALA A 58 6.00 -5.23 -2.27
N GLY A 59 5.17 -4.99 -1.27
CA GLY A 59 4.14 -5.93 -0.84
C GLY A 59 3.88 -5.85 0.65
N HIS A 60 2.89 -6.62 1.12
CA HIS A 60 2.49 -6.59 2.53
C HIS A 60 3.56 -7.13 3.48
N GLY A 61 4.47 -7.96 2.98
CA GLY A 61 5.61 -8.43 3.78
C GLY A 61 6.73 -7.40 3.94
N VAL A 62 6.73 -6.29 3.18
CA VAL A 62 7.67 -5.20 3.42
C VAL A 62 7.07 -4.34 4.53
N THR A 63 7.67 -4.39 5.71
CA THR A 63 7.21 -3.68 6.92
C THR A 63 8.36 -2.90 7.53
N GLY A 64 8.07 -1.98 8.47
CA GLY A 64 9.13 -1.24 9.17
C GLY A 64 9.94 -2.08 10.16
N THR A 65 9.43 -3.27 10.51
CA THR A 65 10.15 -4.25 11.37
C THR A 65 11.13 -5.14 10.63
N SER A 66 11.27 -4.94 9.31
CA SER A 66 12.15 -5.75 8.50
C SER A 66 13.63 -5.38 8.73
N ASP A 67 14.49 -6.39 8.84
CA ASP A 67 15.95 -6.30 8.94
C ASP A 67 16.64 -6.03 7.57
N LEU A 68 15.87 -5.65 6.54
CA LEU A 68 16.41 -5.39 5.20
C LEU A 68 17.52 -4.34 5.16
N ALA A 69 17.52 -3.39 6.10
CA ALA A 69 18.58 -2.37 6.18
C ALA A 69 19.97 -2.99 6.46
N GLU A 70 20.03 -4.16 7.09
CA GLU A 70 21.28 -4.88 7.37
C GLU A 70 21.95 -5.42 6.09
N VAL A 71 21.16 -5.73 5.06
CA VAL A 71 21.64 -6.32 3.80
C VAL A 71 21.50 -5.41 2.59
N VAL A 72 20.72 -4.33 2.72
CA VAL A 72 20.55 -3.31 1.70
C VAL A 72 20.86 -1.94 2.33
N PRO A 73 22.14 -1.53 2.34
CA PRO A 73 22.52 -0.20 2.77
C PRO A 73 21.74 0.85 1.97
N ASN A 74 21.28 1.91 2.65
CA ASN A 74 20.50 3.00 2.03
C ASN A 74 19.21 2.52 1.33
N ILE A 75 18.54 1.51 1.89
CA ILE A 75 17.17 1.19 1.52
C ILE A 75 16.29 2.40 1.83
N ARG A 76 15.47 2.81 0.85
CA ARG A 76 14.59 3.97 0.96
C ARG A 76 13.16 3.46 1.05
N TYR A 77 12.60 3.51 2.25
CA TYR A 77 11.21 3.13 2.48
C TYR A 77 10.27 4.22 2.01
N PHE A 78 9.13 3.79 1.49
CA PHE A 78 8.01 4.68 1.24
C PHE A 78 6.70 3.94 1.44
N THR A 79 5.66 4.69 1.78
CA THR A 79 4.31 4.17 1.95
C THR A 79 3.27 5.20 1.54
N PHE A 80 2.04 4.75 1.38
CA PHE A 80 0.88 5.61 1.20
C PHE A 80 -0.12 5.26 2.28
N LEU A 81 -0.51 6.27 3.04
CA LEU A 81 -1.52 6.16 4.09
C LEU A 81 -2.87 6.64 3.56
N ARG A 82 -3.91 6.30 4.31
CA ARG A 82 -5.30 6.67 4.03
C ARG A 82 -6.00 6.94 5.35
N ASP A 83 -7.00 7.82 5.31
CA ASP A 83 -7.91 8.04 6.43
C ASP A 83 -8.36 6.67 7.00
N PRO A 84 -8.17 6.41 8.31
CA PRO A 84 -8.42 5.09 8.89
C PRO A 84 -9.83 4.58 8.64
N LEU A 85 -10.84 5.45 8.71
CA LEU A 85 -12.23 5.09 8.46
C LEU A 85 -12.45 4.75 6.97
N ALA A 86 -11.99 5.60 6.05
CA ALA A 86 -12.10 5.36 4.61
C ALA A 86 -11.37 4.09 4.17
N ARG A 87 -10.22 3.78 4.79
CA ARG A 87 -9.48 2.53 4.58
C ARG A 87 -10.28 1.33 5.07
N LEU A 88 -10.80 1.39 6.30
CA LEU A 88 -11.60 0.32 6.90
C LEU A 88 -12.86 0.01 6.08
N LEU A 89 -13.59 1.04 5.67
CA LEU A 89 -14.76 0.92 4.81
C LEU A 89 -14.42 0.33 3.42
N SER A 90 -13.27 0.72 2.85
CA SER A 90 -12.79 0.12 1.60
C SER A 90 -12.39 -1.35 1.77
N GLN A 91 -11.86 -1.73 2.94
CA GLN A 91 -11.58 -3.13 3.28
C GLN A 91 -12.86 -3.93 3.43
N TYR A 92 -13.86 -3.39 4.11
CA TYR A 92 -15.19 -3.99 4.25
C TYR A 92 -15.80 -4.33 2.89
N GLN A 93 -15.91 -3.33 2.01
CA GLN A 93 -16.45 -3.48 0.68
C GLN A 93 -15.68 -4.53 -0.14
N PHE A 94 -14.35 -4.50 -0.07
CA PHE A 94 -13.52 -5.47 -0.78
C PHE A 94 -13.74 -6.91 -0.28
N ASN A 95 -13.69 -7.12 1.02
CA ASN A 95 -13.88 -8.44 1.61
C ASN A 95 -15.29 -8.97 1.29
N TRP A 96 -16.31 -8.13 1.41
CA TRP A 96 -17.68 -8.50 1.08
C TRP A 96 -17.81 -8.94 -0.38
N ASN A 97 -17.23 -8.19 -1.31
CA ASN A 97 -17.31 -8.48 -2.74
C ASN A 97 -16.49 -9.71 -3.16
N CYS A 98 -15.37 -9.98 -2.47
CA CYS A 98 -14.54 -11.15 -2.75
C CYS A 98 -14.99 -12.41 -2.00
N MET A 99 -15.89 -12.28 -1.03
CA MET A 99 -16.44 -13.42 -0.29
C MET A 99 -17.30 -14.31 -1.21
N PRO A 100 -17.13 -15.65 -1.16
CA PRO A 100 -18.00 -16.58 -1.88
C PRO A 100 -19.47 -16.42 -1.46
N ASP A 101 -20.41 -16.59 -2.38
CA ASP A 101 -21.84 -16.41 -2.06
C ASP A 101 -22.34 -17.35 -0.95
N SER A 102 -21.79 -18.56 -0.87
CA SER A 102 -22.08 -19.51 0.21
C SER A 102 -21.70 -19.00 1.59
N GLU A 103 -20.59 -18.27 1.72
CA GLU A 103 -20.20 -17.62 2.97
C GLU A 103 -20.98 -16.32 3.18
N ARG A 104 -21.14 -15.51 2.12
CA ARG A 104 -21.83 -14.20 2.20
C ARG A 104 -23.26 -14.34 2.68
N SER A 105 -23.97 -15.38 2.23
CA SER A 105 -25.35 -15.67 2.65
C SER A 105 -25.50 -16.01 4.15
N THR A 106 -24.42 -16.34 4.85
CA THR A 106 -24.44 -16.61 6.30
C THR A 106 -24.34 -15.35 7.15
N TRP A 107 -23.98 -14.21 6.54
CA TRP A 107 -23.71 -12.97 7.24
C TRP A 107 -24.78 -11.92 6.94
N LYS A 108 -25.19 -11.20 7.98
CA LYS A 108 -25.76 -9.85 7.77
C LYS A 108 -24.60 -8.86 7.54
N PRO A 109 -24.75 -7.90 6.61
CA PRO A 109 -23.71 -6.91 6.31
C PRO A 109 -23.12 -6.22 7.54
N ASP A 110 -24.00 -5.79 8.44
CA ASP A 110 -23.62 -5.03 9.63
C ASP A 110 -22.92 -5.89 10.69
N GLU A 111 -23.44 -7.11 10.91
CA GLU A 111 -22.83 -8.09 11.82
C GLU A 111 -21.43 -8.47 11.32
N TYR A 112 -21.25 -8.67 10.01
CA TYR A 112 -19.94 -8.93 9.42
C TYR A 112 -18.97 -7.75 9.62
N PHE A 113 -19.43 -6.51 9.42
CA PHE A 113 -18.60 -5.35 9.65
C PHE A 113 -18.10 -5.29 11.11
N GLU A 114 -19.01 -5.38 12.06
CA GLU A 114 -18.69 -5.23 13.48
C GLU A 114 -17.88 -6.40 14.05
N GLN A 115 -18.18 -7.64 13.64
CA GLN A 115 -17.56 -8.83 14.21
C GLN A 115 -16.29 -9.27 13.48
N VAL A 116 -16.16 -8.97 12.19
CA VAL A 116 -15.01 -9.43 11.38
C VAL A 116 -14.14 -8.27 10.93
N ILE A 117 -14.73 -7.24 10.32
CA ILE A 117 -13.93 -6.15 9.76
C ILE A 117 -13.29 -5.31 10.87
N LEU A 118 -14.10 -4.88 11.83
CA LEU A 118 -13.64 -4.03 12.91
C LEU A 118 -12.66 -4.73 13.86
N THR A 119 -12.70 -6.06 13.95
CA THR A 119 -11.82 -6.84 14.83
C THR A 119 -10.52 -7.26 14.16
N LYS A 120 -10.55 -7.65 12.87
CA LYS A 120 -9.37 -8.17 12.16
C LYS A 120 -8.56 -7.09 11.46
N PHE A 121 -9.21 -6.00 11.05
CA PHE A 121 -8.60 -4.97 10.22
C PHE A 121 -8.51 -3.62 10.93
N ASN A 122 -8.48 -3.61 12.26
CA ASN A 122 -8.17 -2.44 13.05
C ASN A 122 -6.65 -2.18 13.11
N ASN A 123 -6.25 -0.92 13.30
CA ASN A 123 -4.85 -0.50 13.50
C ASN A 123 -3.85 -1.09 12.48
N VAL A 124 -4.30 -1.35 11.25
CA VAL A 124 -3.50 -2.08 10.25
C VAL A 124 -2.32 -1.24 9.78
N GLN A 125 -2.48 0.08 9.66
CA GLN A 125 -1.39 0.94 9.18
C GLN A 125 -0.26 1.00 10.21
N SER A 126 -0.63 1.12 11.50
CA SER A 126 0.31 1.09 12.63
C SER A 126 1.03 -0.26 12.70
N ARG A 127 0.27 -1.37 12.67
CA ARG A 127 0.80 -2.75 12.66
C ARG A 127 1.80 -3.03 11.54
N MET A 128 1.58 -2.47 10.36
CA MET A 128 2.49 -2.68 9.24
C MET A 128 3.76 -1.83 9.31
N LEU A 129 3.74 -0.70 10.00
CA LEU A 129 4.94 0.11 10.23
C LEU A 129 5.74 -0.42 11.43
N ALA A 130 5.08 -0.66 12.55
CA ALA A 130 5.72 -0.99 13.82
C ALA A 130 5.82 -2.49 14.14
N GLY A 131 5.04 -3.34 13.46
CA GLY A 131 4.88 -4.75 13.81
C GLY A 131 3.92 -5.01 14.96
N ASP A 132 3.44 -3.95 15.62
CA ASP A 132 2.43 -3.97 16.66
C ASP A 132 1.36 -2.89 16.44
N ASP A 133 0.29 -2.93 17.22
CA ASP A 133 -0.84 -2.01 17.05
C ASP A 133 -0.57 -0.59 17.58
N GLY A 134 0.66 -0.28 18.05
CA GLY A 134 1.00 0.98 18.69
C GLY A 134 1.36 2.10 17.72
N ALA A 135 0.73 3.27 17.88
CA ALA A 135 1.06 4.44 17.08
C ALA A 135 2.48 4.96 17.32
N ASP A 136 2.99 4.85 18.56
CA ASP A 136 4.25 5.48 18.97
C ASP A 136 5.44 4.91 18.20
N ALA A 137 5.55 3.58 18.11
CA ALA A 137 6.60 2.91 17.32
C ALA A 137 6.43 3.15 15.81
N ALA A 138 5.20 3.27 15.32
CA ALA A 138 4.94 3.57 13.92
C ALA A 138 5.38 5.00 13.55
N ILE A 139 5.10 5.96 14.44
CA ILE A 139 5.54 7.36 14.32
C ILE A 139 7.07 7.45 14.39
N GLU A 140 7.70 6.77 15.36
CA GLU A 140 9.15 6.70 15.49
C GLU A 140 9.80 6.14 14.22
N PHE A 141 9.21 5.09 13.64
CA PHE A 141 9.68 4.52 12.37
C PHE A 141 9.64 5.55 11.23
N LEU A 142 8.54 6.30 11.10
CA LEU A 142 8.40 7.35 10.08
C LEU A 142 9.43 8.48 10.27
N GLN A 143 9.69 8.88 11.51
CA GLN A 143 10.66 9.93 11.85
C GLN A 143 12.11 9.48 11.59
N SER A 144 12.46 8.26 11.98
CA SER A 144 13.85 7.81 12.01
C SER A 144 14.38 7.35 10.64
N ASN A 145 13.51 6.87 9.75
CA ASN A 145 13.92 6.19 8.51
C ASN A 145 13.81 7.04 7.25
N SER A 146 13.61 8.36 7.36
CA SER A 146 13.41 9.27 6.22
C SER A 146 12.41 8.71 5.20
N VAL A 147 11.29 8.18 5.70
CA VAL A 147 10.28 7.47 4.91
C VAL A 147 9.48 8.49 4.09
N PHE A 148 9.31 8.24 2.79
CA PHE A 148 8.34 9.02 2.03
C PHE A 148 6.90 8.56 2.35
N VAL A 149 6.04 9.51 2.68
CA VAL A 149 4.63 9.25 3.01
C VAL A 149 3.73 9.98 2.01
N GLY A 150 3.00 9.21 1.20
CA GLY A 150 1.92 9.73 0.36
C GLY A 150 0.57 9.63 1.06
N MET A 151 -0.38 10.47 0.64
CA MET A 151 -1.77 10.44 1.13
C MET A 151 -2.70 10.01 0.01
N THR A 152 -3.56 9.04 0.29
CA THR A 152 -4.53 8.53 -0.68
C THR A 152 -5.56 9.59 -1.07
N GLU A 153 -5.91 10.48 -0.14
CA GLU A 153 -6.85 11.60 -0.34
C GLU A 153 -6.30 12.64 -1.32
N SER A 154 -4.97 12.75 -1.42
CA SER A 154 -4.25 13.64 -2.33
C SER A 154 -3.32 12.82 -3.24
N TYR A 155 -3.84 11.76 -3.84
CA TYR A 155 -3.04 10.73 -4.51
C TYR A 155 -2.17 11.26 -5.65
N ASN A 156 -2.73 12.09 -6.54
CA ASN A 156 -1.98 12.66 -7.68
C ASN A 156 -0.85 13.57 -7.22
N GLU A 157 -1.12 14.44 -6.25
CA GLU A 157 -0.09 15.28 -5.63
C GLU A 157 0.99 14.42 -4.96
N SER A 158 0.58 13.38 -4.24
CA SER A 158 1.49 12.42 -3.62
C SER A 158 2.37 11.70 -4.64
N LEU A 159 1.84 11.34 -5.82
CA LEU A 159 2.63 10.73 -6.90
C LEU A 159 3.67 11.68 -7.49
N VAL A 160 3.30 12.95 -7.70
CA VAL A 160 4.24 13.97 -8.21
C VAL A 160 5.41 14.17 -7.25
N ARG A 161 5.12 14.30 -5.95
CA ARG A 161 6.17 14.40 -4.92
C ARG A 161 6.97 13.11 -4.79
N PHE A 162 6.31 11.95 -4.93
CA PHE A 162 6.99 10.66 -4.91
C PHE A 162 8.01 10.56 -6.04
N ARG A 163 7.63 10.96 -7.27
CA ARG A 163 8.53 11.02 -8.43
C ARG A 163 9.79 11.83 -8.12
N ASP A 164 9.61 13.05 -7.61
CA ASP A 164 10.71 13.94 -7.23
C ASP A 164 11.59 13.31 -6.14
N TRP A 165 10.98 12.79 -5.06
CA TRP A 165 11.69 12.11 -3.97
C TRP A 165 12.48 10.88 -4.42
N THR A 166 12.03 10.16 -5.45
CA THR A 166 12.81 9.02 -5.97
C THR A 166 14.14 9.47 -6.56
N GLY A 167 14.23 10.67 -7.13
CA GLY A 167 15.38 11.18 -7.88
C GLY A 167 15.72 10.36 -9.12
N ILE A 168 14.76 9.56 -9.63
CA ILE A 168 14.96 8.71 -10.80
C ILE A 168 14.48 9.47 -12.04
N GLU A 169 15.40 9.67 -12.98
CA GLU A 169 15.09 10.25 -14.28
C GLU A 169 14.08 9.38 -15.04
N ASP A 170 13.14 10.02 -15.75
CA ASP A 170 12.07 9.37 -16.52
C ASP A 170 11.16 8.42 -15.72
N PHE A 171 11.05 8.60 -14.41
CA PHE A 171 10.14 7.79 -13.59
C PHE A 171 8.67 8.12 -13.89
N ASP A 172 8.01 7.25 -14.67
CA ASP A 172 6.65 7.43 -15.14
C ASP A 172 5.64 7.07 -14.04
N ILE A 173 4.95 8.06 -13.50
CA ILE A 173 3.91 7.93 -12.46
C ILE A 173 2.48 7.81 -13.00
N ARG A 174 2.28 7.86 -14.32
CA ARG A 174 0.95 7.73 -14.93
C ARG A 174 0.34 6.37 -14.62
N TYR A 175 -0.97 6.29 -14.50
CA TYR A 175 -1.62 5.03 -14.11
C TYR A 175 -3.00 4.87 -14.74
N ARG A 176 -3.38 3.61 -15.01
CA ARG A 176 -4.76 3.28 -15.36
C ARG A 176 -5.53 3.01 -14.07
N SER A 177 -6.65 3.68 -13.87
CA SER A 177 -7.56 3.35 -12.76
C SER A 177 -8.22 2.00 -13.05
N VAL A 178 -7.75 0.94 -12.39
CA VAL A 178 -8.32 -0.42 -12.51
C VAL A 178 -9.47 -0.64 -11.51
N ASN A 179 -9.57 0.21 -10.48
CA ASN A 179 -10.55 0.08 -9.41
C ASN A 179 -11.71 1.09 -9.54
N ARG A 180 -12.31 1.23 -10.71
CA ARG A 180 -13.66 1.83 -10.80
C ARG A 180 -14.64 0.79 -10.25
N THR A 181 -14.84 0.82 -8.94
CA THR A 181 -15.86 -0.03 -8.31
C THR A 181 -17.22 0.45 -8.85
N SER A 182 -18.05 -0.48 -9.32
CA SER A 182 -19.35 -0.16 -9.94
C SER A 182 -20.26 0.59 -8.97
N ASP A 183 -21.24 1.36 -9.45
CA ASP A 183 -22.12 2.14 -8.57
C ASP A 183 -22.82 1.27 -7.49
N ILE A 184 -23.27 0.07 -7.86
CA ILE A 184 -23.85 -0.95 -6.95
C ILE A 184 -22.91 -1.31 -5.79
N SER A 185 -21.59 -1.24 -6.00
CA SER A 185 -20.63 -1.59 -4.98
C SER A 185 -20.47 -0.51 -3.91
N ASN A 186 -20.79 0.75 -4.20
CA ASN A 186 -20.62 1.86 -3.26
C ASN A 186 -21.72 1.91 -2.20
N ASP A 187 -22.91 1.36 -2.50
CA ASP A 187 -24.06 1.37 -1.59
C ASP A 187 -23.75 0.77 -0.21
N LEU A 188 -23.02 -0.35 -0.17
CA LEU A 188 -22.63 -1.00 1.08
C LEU A 188 -21.71 -0.12 1.93
N ARG A 189 -20.72 0.50 1.28
CA ARG A 189 -19.73 1.36 1.93
C ARG A 189 -20.40 2.62 2.47
N ASP A 190 -21.26 3.22 1.67
CA ASP A 190 -21.90 4.50 1.98
C ASP A 190 -23.01 4.31 3.01
N ALA A 191 -23.74 3.18 2.99
CA ALA A 191 -24.67 2.80 4.04
C ALA A 191 -23.97 2.62 5.40
N MET A 192 -22.84 1.90 5.43
CA MET A 192 -22.08 1.73 6.67
C MET A 192 -21.47 3.05 7.15
N LYS A 193 -20.97 3.88 6.23
CA LYS A 193 -20.49 5.24 6.56
C LYS A 193 -21.60 6.09 7.18
N TRP A 194 -22.79 6.07 6.58
CA TRP A 194 -23.96 6.78 7.12
C TRP A 194 -24.33 6.26 8.50
N ARG A 195 -24.36 4.94 8.71
CA ARG A 195 -24.66 4.36 10.02
C ARG A 195 -23.65 4.79 11.08
N ILE A 196 -22.34 4.70 10.79
CA ILE A 196 -21.29 5.17 11.70
C ILE A 196 -21.49 6.65 12.05
N ALA A 197 -21.88 7.49 11.09
CA ALA A 197 -22.13 8.91 11.35
C ALA A 197 -23.37 9.20 12.21
N ASN A 198 -24.34 8.27 12.29
CA ASN A 198 -25.61 8.46 13.00
C ASN A 198 -25.79 7.56 14.24
N ASP A 199 -24.87 6.62 14.49
CA ASP A 199 -24.84 5.76 15.67
C ASP A 199 -23.57 6.07 16.48
N HIS A 200 -23.70 6.92 17.50
CA HIS A 200 -22.58 7.33 18.36
C HIS A 200 -21.86 6.15 19.01
N LYS A 201 -22.58 5.09 19.41
CA LYS A 201 -21.94 3.92 20.04
C LYS A 201 -21.07 3.17 19.04
N LEU A 202 -21.55 3.05 17.79
CA LEU A 202 -20.75 2.45 16.72
C LEU A 202 -19.56 3.34 16.36
N ALA A 203 -19.76 4.66 16.26
CA ALA A 203 -18.69 5.63 16.01
C ALA A 203 -17.56 5.52 17.05
N ASP A 204 -17.92 5.50 18.33
CA ASP A 204 -16.96 5.38 19.44
C ASP A 204 -16.21 4.05 19.38
N ARG A 205 -16.89 2.94 19.07
CA ARG A 205 -16.24 1.64 18.88
C ARG A 205 -15.28 1.63 17.70
N VAL A 206 -15.65 2.27 16.60
CA VAL A 206 -14.80 2.37 15.40
C VAL A 206 -13.55 3.22 15.68
N ALA A 207 -13.75 4.37 16.33
CA ALA A 207 -12.66 5.25 16.74
C ALA A 207 -11.73 4.56 17.74
N LEU A 208 -12.28 3.88 18.76
CA LEU A 208 -11.48 3.16 19.75
C LEU A 208 -10.68 2.02 19.12
N ALA A 209 -11.29 1.24 18.23
CA ALA A 209 -10.60 0.14 17.56
C ALA A 209 -9.44 0.62 16.68
N ASN A 210 -9.57 1.80 16.05
CA ASN A 210 -8.59 2.37 15.12
C ASN A 210 -7.81 3.55 15.72
N ARG A 211 -7.78 3.70 17.05
CA ARG A 211 -7.22 4.88 17.73
C ARG A 211 -5.76 5.14 17.36
N ASP A 212 -4.99 4.08 17.14
CA ASP A 212 -3.57 4.17 16.84
C ASP A 212 -3.35 4.53 15.38
N ASP A 213 -4.15 3.96 14.46
CA ASP A 213 -4.18 4.40 13.07
C ASP A 213 -4.63 5.86 12.93
N ILE A 214 -5.54 6.35 13.78
CA ILE A 214 -5.95 7.76 13.82
C ILE A 214 -4.77 8.64 14.25
N ARG A 215 -4.12 8.32 15.38
CA ARG A 215 -2.95 9.07 15.86
C ARG A 215 -1.81 9.09 14.82
N LEU A 216 -1.54 7.94 14.20
CA LEU A 216 -0.55 7.83 13.13
C LEU A 216 -0.93 8.68 11.91
N TYR A 217 -2.21 8.65 11.51
CA TYR A 217 -2.68 9.40 10.34
C TYR A 217 -2.63 10.92 10.57
N ASP A 218 -2.99 11.39 11.77
CA ASP A 218 -2.89 12.80 12.15
C ASP A 218 -1.43 13.28 12.06
N PHE A 219 -0.50 12.51 12.63
CA PHE A 219 0.93 12.78 12.50
C PHE A 219 1.40 12.78 11.04
N ALA A 220 0.94 11.81 10.25
CA ALA A 220 1.26 11.75 8.82
C ALA A 220 0.69 12.95 8.03
N CYS A 221 -0.45 13.52 8.44
CA CYS A 221 -0.98 14.75 7.85
C CYS A 221 -0.04 15.95 8.09
N GLU A 222 0.52 16.06 9.29
CA GLU A 222 1.51 17.10 9.62
C GLU A 222 2.79 16.94 8.79
N MET A 223 3.36 15.72 8.76
CA MET A 223 4.51 15.40 7.91
C MET A 223 4.21 15.68 6.43
N TYR A 224 3.01 15.33 5.96
CA TYR A 224 2.60 15.57 4.59
C TYR A 224 2.56 17.05 4.29
N ALA A 225 2.00 17.88 5.17
CA ALA A 225 1.97 19.33 5.03
C ALA A 225 3.38 19.93 4.97
N GLU A 226 4.32 19.44 5.77
CA GLU A 226 5.73 19.84 5.72
C GLU A 226 6.38 19.49 4.38
N GLN A 227 6.18 18.26 3.90
CA GLN A 227 6.66 17.84 2.57
C GLN A 227 6.09 18.73 1.44
N ARG A 228 4.83 19.18 1.54
CA ARG A 228 4.26 20.14 0.58
C ARG A 228 4.98 21.48 0.62
N ARG A 229 5.21 22.01 1.83
CA ARG A 229 5.94 23.28 2.02
C ARG A 229 7.37 23.19 1.47
N ALA A 230 8.05 22.07 1.69
CA ALA A 230 9.41 21.83 1.20
C ALA A 230 9.48 21.76 -0.34
N TYR A 231 8.47 21.18 -1.00
CA TYR A 231 8.38 21.15 -2.46
C TYR A 231 8.20 22.56 -3.06
N GLY A 232 7.46 23.42 -2.36
CA GLY A 232 7.28 24.82 -2.69
C GLY A 232 6.29 25.08 -3.84
N HIS A 233 6.36 26.30 -4.39
CA HIS A 233 5.37 26.85 -5.32
C HIS A 233 5.21 26.07 -6.65
N ARG A 234 6.21 25.25 -7.02
CA ARG A 234 6.18 24.45 -8.27
C ARG A 234 5.17 23.32 -8.23
N LEU A 235 4.76 22.86 -7.04
CA LEU A 235 3.92 21.69 -6.87
C LEU A 235 2.63 21.75 -7.68
N SER A 236 1.93 22.89 -7.64
CA SER A 236 0.66 23.06 -8.37
C SER A 236 0.83 22.95 -9.88
N GLY A 237 1.91 23.52 -10.43
CA GLY A 237 2.24 23.42 -11.85
C GLY A 237 2.61 21.99 -12.26
N ASP A 238 3.43 21.31 -11.45
CA ASP A 238 3.83 19.93 -11.72
C ASP A 238 2.65 18.95 -11.64
N VAL A 239 1.69 19.20 -10.75
CA VAL A 239 0.44 18.44 -10.67
C VAL A 239 -0.44 18.70 -11.89
N ALA A 240 -0.59 19.94 -12.33
CA ALA A 240 -1.36 20.25 -13.55
C ALA A 240 -0.75 19.55 -14.78
N ASN A 241 0.57 19.68 -14.97
CA ASN A 241 1.29 19.00 -16.06
C ASN A 241 1.14 17.48 -15.98
N PHE A 242 1.17 16.91 -14.78
CA PHE A 242 0.92 15.48 -14.60
C PHE A 242 -0.51 15.10 -15.01
N LEU A 243 -1.52 15.84 -14.59
CA LEU A 243 -2.92 15.58 -14.94
C LEU A 243 -3.15 15.65 -16.45
N ASP A 244 -2.54 16.61 -17.13
CA ASP A 244 -2.60 16.70 -18.59
C ASP A 244 -1.96 15.47 -19.24
N SER A 245 -0.75 15.08 -18.80
CA SER A 245 -0.07 13.87 -19.31
C SER A 245 -0.82 12.56 -19.01
N GLN A 246 -1.61 12.55 -17.94
CA GLN A 246 -2.41 11.42 -17.49
C GLN A 246 -3.71 11.29 -18.29
N ALA A 247 -4.20 12.37 -18.91
CA ALA A 247 -5.35 12.36 -19.82
C ALA A 247 -5.02 11.66 -21.15
N ASP A 248 -3.77 11.78 -21.63
CA ASP A 248 -3.25 11.20 -22.88
C ASP A 248 -3.02 9.67 -22.82
N ASN A 249 -3.97 8.93 -22.26
CA ASN A 249 -3.93 7.48 -21.94
C ASN A 249 -3.60 6.51 -23.09
N MET A 250 -3.40 6.98 -24.32
CA MET A 250 -3.27 6.17 -25.53
C MET A 250 -2.07 5.20 -25.53
N ALA A 251 -1.09 5.35 -24.64
CA ALA A 251 0.15 4.56 -24.69
C ALA A 251 0.67 4.07 -23.33
N LEU A 252 -0.17 3.93 -22.29
CA LEU A 252 0.28 3.24 -21.08
C LEU A 252 0.49 1.76 -21.39
N GLN A 253 1.73 1.39 -21.69
CA GLN A 253 2.14 -0.01 -21.78
C GLN A 253 1.88 -0.67 -20.42
N ASP A 254 1.27 -1.85 -20.45
CA ASP A 254 1.21 -2.73 -19.29
C ASP A 254 2.62 -3.12 -18.83
N GLU A 255 2.74 -3.82 -17.69
CA GLU A 255 4.01 -4.35 -17.20
C GLU A 255 4.82 -4.98 -18.35
N GLN A 256 6.12 -4.64 -18.45
CA GLN A 256 7.01 -5.14 -19.50
C GLN A 256 6.82 -6.66 -19.73
N LEU A 257 6.56 -7.09 -20.97
CA LEU A 257 6.29 -8.50 -21.29
C LEU A 257 7.39 -9.44 -20.78
N SER A 258 8.65 -9.00 -20.85
CA SER A 258 9.80 -9.71 -20.31
C SER A 258 9.72 -9.95 -18.80
N SER A 259 9.19 -8.98 -18.03
CA SER A 259 8.93 -9.12 -16.60
C SER A 259 7.81 -10.12 -16.34
N GLN A 260 6.72 -10.03 -17.10
CA GLN A 260 5.60 -10.96 -16.97
C GLN A 260 6.01 -12.40 -17.25
N LEU A 261 6.75 -12.63 -18.35
CA LEU A 261 7.28 -13.94 -18.73
C LEU A 261 8.26 -14.46 -17.68
N TYR A 262 9.23 -13.63 -17.25
CA TYR A 262 10.20 -14.04 -16.22
C TYR A 262 9.49 -14.45 -14.91
N ARG A 263 8.52 -13.65 -14.46
CA ARG A 263 7.75 -13.94 -13.25
C ARG A 263 6.95 -15.24 -13.38
N ASN A 264 6.30 -15.46 -14.51
CA ASN A 264 5.39 -16.60 -14.69
C ASN A 264 6.11 -17.90 -15.06
N LEU A 265 7.22 -17.83 -15.79
CA LEU A 265 7.94 -19.00 -16.31
C LEU A 265 9.17 -19.39 -15.49
N VAL A 266 9.79 -18.43 -14.78
CA VAL A 266 10.99 -18.69 -13.97
C VAL A 266 10.63 -18.66 -12.49
N TYR A 267 10.13 -17.53 -12.00
CA TYR A 267 9.96 -17.34 -10.56
C TYR A 267 8.83 -18.20 -9.96
N LYS A 268 7.60 -18.10 -10.49
CA LYS A 268 6.45 -18.82 -9.92
C LYS A 268 6.68 -20.35 -9.84
N PRO A 269 7.29 -21.01 -10.86
CA PRO A 269 7.64 -22.42 -10.76
C PRO A 269 8.73 -22.72 -9.72
N LEU A 270 9.78 -21.89 -9.65
CA LEU A 270 10.91 -22.10 -8.73
C LEU A 270 10.61 -21.71 -7.27
N ARG A 271 9.54 -20.95 -7.02
CA ARG A 271 9.12 -20.50 -5.68
C ARG A 271 9.11 -21.63 -4.64
N LYS A 272 8.56 -22.80 -5.00
CA LYS A 272 8.47 -23.95 -4.08
C LYS A 272 9.84 -24.49 -3.68
N TRP A 273 10.87 -24.30 -4.49
CA TRP A 273 12.23 -24.76 -4.21
C TRP A 273 13.05 -23.74 -3.42
N ILE A 274 12.92 -22.46 -3.77
CA ILE A 274 13.67 -21.37 -3.12
C ILE A 274 13.27 -21.19 -1.66
N PHE A 275 12.00 -21.44 -1.35
CA PHE A 275 11.44 -21.20 -0.02
C PHE A 275 11.03 -22.49 0.71
N LYS A 276 11.45 -23.67 0.22
CA LYS A 276 11.10 -24.99 0.80
C LYS A 276 11.71 -25.22 2.19
N ASN A 277 12.78 -24.51 2.52
CA ASN A 277 13.56 -24.67 3.76
C ASN A 277 13.45 -23.46 4.70
N ALA A 278 12.42 -22.61 4.53
CA ALA A 278 12.13 -21.52 5.46
C ALA A 278 11.08 -21.96 6.48
N ALA A 279 11.37 -23.03 7.23
CA ALA A 279 10.70 -23.33 8.49
C ALA A 279 11.41 -22.51 9.56
#